data_AF-A0A2D2DS71-F1
#
_entry.id   AF-A0A2D2DS71-F1
#
_cell.length_a   1.000
_cell.length_b   1.000
_cell.length_c   1.000
_cell.angle_alpha   90.00
_cell.angle_beta   90.00
_cell.angle_gamma   90.00
#
_symmetry.space_group_name_H-M   'P 1'
#
loop_
_entity.id
_entity.type
_entity.pdbx_description
1 polymer ?
#
loop_
_entity_poly.entity_id
_entity_poly.type
_entity_poly.pdbx_seq_one_letter_code
_entity_poly.pdbx_strand_id
1 'polypeptide(L)'
;MPLIRTAPAASLGTFNRIIASAAAAGILAGLLLTGVQQLQVAPIILQAEVFESAAPKALEQAAPHSHADATPHEHSHDAKPHEHAEEGAHEHGGWQPDDGFERTFYTAVANISAGVGFALLLAAAISLHGGASGWRVGLLWGAAGYTVFFVAPSVGLPPELPGTVAAPLLARQLWWTATVMASAGGLALLVFAKNWPLRIAGALLLFVPHLVGSPQPKIHSSSAPPELALSFLYATLLANAVFWVAMGALAGYFYKKFG
;
A
#
# COMPACT_ATOMS: atom_id res chain seq x y z
N MET A 1 -31.86 -34.48 2.24
CA MET A 1 -31.19 -33.47 3.09
C MET A 1 -30.73 -32.35 2.17
N PRO A 2 -31.43 -31.20 2.08
CA PRO A 2 -31.14 -30.23 1.03
C PRO A 2 -29.89 -29.43 1.43
N LEU A 3 -28.78 -29.75 0.77
CA LEU A 3 -27.57 -28.93 0.69
C LEU A 3 -27.83 -27.86 -0.36
N ILE A 4 -28.23 -26.66 0.05
CA ILE A 4 -27.95 -25.34 -0.56
C ILE A 4 -28.69 -24.36 0.34
N ARG A 5 -27.97 -23.73 1.28
CA ARG A 5 -28.40 -22.45 1.82
C ARG A 5 -28.13 -21.45 0.70
N THR A 6 -29.15 -21.07 -0.06
CA THR A 6 -29.06 -19.92 -0.96
C THR A 6 -28.64 -18.73 -0.10
N ALA A 7 -27.49 -18.11 -0.40
CA ALA A 7 -27.14 -16.84 0.21
C ALA A 7 -28.30 -15.87 -0.08
N PRO A 8 -28.88 -15.20 0.94
CA PRO A 8 -29.94 -14.25 0.67
C PRO A 8 -29.38 -13.18 -0.26
N ALA A 9 -30.08 -12.91 -1.36
CA ALA A 9 -29.73 -11.82 -2.26
C ALA A 9 -29.60 -10.53 -1.43
N ALA A 10 -28.49 -9.82 -1.56
CA ALA A 10 -28.24 -8.61 -0.80
C ALA A 10 -29.37 -7.60 -1.09
N SER A 11 -30.14 -7.26 -0.06
CA SER A 11 -31.21 -6.27 -0.22
C SER A 11 -30.62 -4.89 -0.48
N LEU A 12 -31.38 -3.99 -1.12
CA LEU A 12 -30.98 -2.59 -1.29
C LEU A 12 -30.61 -1.94 0.06
N GLY A 13 -31.29 -2.35 1.14
CA GLY A 13 -30.98 -1.92 2.51
C GLY A 13 -29.60 -2.40 3.00
N THR A 14 -29.22 -3.64 2.70
CA THR A 14 -27.89 -4.18 3.02
C THR A 14 -26.79 -3.45 2.27
N PHE A 15 -27.00 -3.17 0.99
CA PHE A 15 -26.05 -2.42 0.16
C PHE A 15 -25.84 -1.00 0.68
N ASN A 16 -26.92 -0.26 0.94
CA ASN A 16 -26.85 1.10 1.48
C ASN A 16 -26.16 1.14 2.85
N ARG A 17 -26.43 0.14 3.70
CA ARG A 17 -25.76 -0.02 5.00
C ARG A 17 -24.25 -0.21 4.86
N ILE A 18 -23.81 -1.06 3.93
CA ILE A 18 -22.38 -1.28 3.65
C ILE A 18 -21.73 0.03 3.20
N ILE A 19 -22.31 0.73 2.23
CA ILE A 19 -21.76 1.99 1.72
C ILE A 19 -21.69 3.05 2.81
N ALA A 20 -22.79 3.29 3.53
CA ALA A 20 -22.85 4.35 4.54
C ALA A 20 -21.88 4.08 5.70
N SER A 21 -21.80 2.84 6.17
CA SER A 21 -20.86 2.47 7.24
C SER A 21 -19.40 2.56 6.80
N ALA A 22 -19.09 2.14 5.58
CA ALA A 22 -17.75 2.23 5.02
C ALA A 22 -17.31 3.66 4.75
N ALA A 23 -18.18 4.51 4.19
CA ALA A 23 -17.89 5.92 3.97
C ALA A 23 -17.57 6.64 5.28
N ALA A 24 -18.42 6.47 6.30
CA ALA A 24 -18.21 7.10 7.61
C ALA A 24 -16.93 6.58 8.30
N ALA A 25 -16.70 5.26 8.31
CA ALA A 25 -15.51 4.68 8.93
C ALA A 25 -14.22 5.06 8.19
N GLY A 26 -14.25 4.98 6.86
CA GLY A 26 -13.10 5.23 5.99
C GLY A 26 -12.66 6.69 6.00
N ILE A 27 -13.59 7.65 5.95
CA ILE A 27 -13.27 9.08 6.03
C ILE A 27 -12.61 9.40 7.38
N LEU A 28 -13.21 8.97 8.49
CA LEU A 28 -12.68 9.25 9.83
C LEU A 28 -11.32 8.58 10.05
N ALA A 29 -11.16 7.33 9.63
CA ALA A 29 -9.90 6.62 9.76
C ALA A 29 -8.80 7.21 8.84
N GLY A 30 -9.14 7.61 7.61
CA GLY A 30 -8.21 8.25 6.69
C GLY A 30 -7.71 9.61 7.19
N LEU A 31 -8.60 10.42 7.77
CA LEU A 31 -8.23 11.67 8.44
C LEU A 31 -7.32 11.42 9.66
N LEU A 32 -7.65 10.41 10.47
CA LEU A 32 -6.81 10.00 11.60
C LEU A 32 -5.41 9.59 11.13
N LEU A 33 -5.32 8.73 10.11
CA LEU A 33 -4.04 8.28 9.54
C LEU A 33 -3.21 9.46 9.04
N THR A 34 -3.85 10.42 8.38
CA THR A 34 -3.20 11.64 7.91
C THR A 34 -2.59 12.41 9.08
N GLY A 35 -3.36 12.63 10.15
CA GLY A 35 -2.83 13.30 11.35
C GLY A 35 -1.63 12.55 11.97
N VAL A 36 -1.72 11.23 12.08
CA VAL A 36 -0.61 10.40 12.61
C VAL A 36 0.62 10.49 11.71
N GLN A 37 0.45 10.41 10.39
CA GLN A 37 1.54 10.50 9.43
C GLN A 37 2.23 11.87 9.47
N GLN A 38 1.47 12.96 9.58
CA GLN A 38 2.05 14.31 9.70
C GLN A 38 2.93 14.46 10.94
N LEU A 39 2.57 13.80 12.04
CA LEU A 39 3.31 13.89 13.30
C LEU A 39 4.52 12.95 13.37
N GLN A 40 4.46 11.78 12.72
CA GLN A 40 5.45 10.72 12.90
C GLN A 40 6.21 10.37 11.62
N VAL A 41 5.51 10.20 10.51
CA VAL A 41 6.06 9.64 9.27
C VAL A 41 6.68 10.74 8.41
N ALA A 42 5.99 11.86 8.23
CA ALA A 42 6.45 12.97 7.40
C ALA A 42 7.80 13.55 7.86
N PRO A 43 8.07 13.78 9.16
CA PRO A 43 9.38 14.26 9.60
C PRO A 43 10.52 13.31 9.26
N ILE A 44 10.26 11.99 9.27
CA ILE A 44 11.27 10.96 8.94
C ILE A 44 11.53 10.94 7.43
N ILE A 45 10.47 11.07 6.61
CA ILE A 45 10.59 11.17 5.15
C ILE A 45 11.43 12.39 4.76
N LEU A 46 11.13 13.57 5.32
CA LEU A 46 11.88 14.80 5.05
C LEU A 46 13.37 14.66 5.45
N GLN A 47 13.67 13.95 6.53
CA GLN A 47 15.06 13.65 6.90
C GLN A 47 15.72 12.73 5.86
N ALA A 48 15.02 11.72 5.36
CA ALA A 48 15.55 10.80 4.35
C ALA A 48 15.84 11.51 3.02
N GLU A 49 14.97 12.44 2.60
CA GLU A 49 15.14 13.24 1.38
C GLU A 49 16.44 14.08 1.41
N VAL A 50 16.87 14.56 2.59
CA VAL A 50 18.16 15.25 2.76
C VAL A 50 19.34 14.33 2.45
N PHE A 51 19.28 13.07 2.91
CA PHE A 51 20.32 12.08 2.61
C PHE A 51 20.33 11.68 1.14
N GLU A 52 19.15 11.52 0.53
CA GLU A 52 19.02 11.22 -0.89
C GLU A 52 19.60 12.34 -1.76
N SER A 53 19.33 13.60 -1.40
CA SER A 53 19.85 14.78 -2.11
C SER A 53 21.37 14.95 -1.95
N ALA A 54 21.93 14.51 -0.81
CA ALA A 54 23.35 14.61 -0.51
C ALA A 54 24.16 13.39 -1.03
N ALA A 55 23.50 12.28 -1.35
CA ALA A 55 24.16 11.10 -1.86
C ALA A 55 24.75 11.39 -3.25
N PRO A 56 26.03 11.08 -3.51
CA PRO A 56 26.56 11.18 -4.86
C PRO A 56 25.74 10.24 -5.75
N LYS A 57 25.09 10.77 -6.80
CA LYS A 57 24.37 9.99 -7.81
C LYS A 57 25.34 8.98 -8.42
N ALA A 58 25.38 7.77 -7.85
CA ALA A 58 26.33 6.75 -8.24
C ALA A 58 25.92 6.21 -9.61
N LEU A 59 26.62 6.69 -10.64
CA LEU A 59 26.80 6.07 -11.96
C LEU A 59 25.50 5.78 -12.70
N GLU A 60 25.02 6.81 -13.39
CA GLU A 60 24.22 6.64 -14.60
C GLU A 60 25.07 5.82 -15.61
N GLN A 61 24.80 4.52 -15.68
CA GLN A 61 25.37 3.61 -16.67
C GLN A 61 24.84 4.01 -18.06
N ALA A 62 25.47 5.01 -18.68
CA ALA A 62 25.34 5.27 -20.09
C ALA A 62 26.14 4.20 -20.84
N ALA A 63 25.41 3.20 -21.34
CA ALA A 63 25.88 2.30 -22.38
C ALA A 63 26.49 3.11 -23.55
N PRO A 64 27.66 2.73 -24.08
CA PRO A 64 28.18 3.37 -25.27
C PRO A 64 27.31 2.97 -26.46
N HIS A 65 26.49 3.91 -26.93
CA HIS A 65 25.83 3.79 -28.22
C HIS A 65 26.90 4.01 -29.30
N SER A 66 27.36 2.90 -29.84
CA SER A 66 28.21 2.81 -31.03
C SER A 66 27.45 3.37 -32.23
N HIS A 67 27.93 4.48 -32.81
CA HIS A 67 27.52 4.91 -34.15
C HIS A 67 28.42 4.24 -35.18
N ALA A 68 27.93 3.17 -35.79
CA ALA A 68 28.48 2.59 -37.00
C ALA A 68 27.73 3.15 -38.22
N ASP A 69 28.49 3.85 -39.08
CA ASP A 69 28.35 4.18 -40.51
C ASP A 69 26.96 4.41 -41.15
N ALA A 70 26.79 5.60 -41.76
CA ALA A 70 26.40 5.77 -43.17
C ALA A 70 26.52 7.24 -43.66
N THR A 71 27.60 7.50 -44.42
CA THR A 71 27.76 8.40 -45.59
C THR A 71 27.47 9.93 -45.54
N PRO A 72 28.28 10.76 -46.23
CA PRO A 72 28.24 12.22 -46.13
C PRO A 72 27.39 12.88 -47.24
N HIS A 73 26.59 13.88 -46.86
CA HIS A 73 26.03 14.85 -47.80
C HIS A 73 26.39 16.27 -47.37
N GLU A 74 27.32 16.85 -48.13
CA GLU A 74 27.64 18.26 -48.24
C GLU A 74 26.42 19.02 -48.77
N HIS A 75 25.98 20.10 -48.10
CA HIS A 75 25.47 21.31 -48.73
C HIS A 75 25.52 22.49 -47.75
N SER A 76 26.27 23.51 -48.17
CA SER A 76 26.35 24.85 -47.59
C SER A 76 25.05 25.64 -47.76
N HIS A 77 24.62 26.38 -46.73
CA HIS A 77 24.61 27.85 -46.71
C HIS A 77 23.76 28.42 -45.55
N ASP A 78 24.35 29.41 -44.89
CA ASP A 78 23.74 30.57 -44.23
C ASP A 78 22.84 30.42 -42.99
N ALA A 79 23.51 30.50 -41.84
CA ALA A 79 23.29 31.45 -40.75
C ALA A 79 21.87 32.04 -40.54
N LYS A 80 21.17 31.45 -39.56
CA LYS A 80 20.37 32.19 -38.57
C LYS A 80 20.65 31.59 -37.19
N PRO A 81 20.97 32.40 -36.15
CA PRO A 81 20.97 31.91 -34.77
C PRO A 81 19.51 31.68 -34.38
N HIS A 82 19.05 30.45 -34.52
CA HIS A 82 17.85 30.01 -33.83
C HIS A 82 18.25 29.80 -32.37
N GLU A 83 17.68 30.64 -31.50
CA GLU A 83 17.69 30.44 -30.06
C GLU A 83 17.39 28.97 -29.77
N HIS A 84 18.33 28.32 -29.08
CA HIS A 84 18.13 26.98 -28.57
C HIS A 84 16.99 27.04 -27.55
N ALA A 85 15.79 26.69 -28.00
CA ALA A 85 14.84 26.01 -27.15
C ALA A 85 15.59 24.81 -26.59
N GLU A 86 16.03 24.93 -25.33
CA GLU A 86 16.48 23.78 -24.56
C GLU A 86 15.26 22.87 -24.38
N GLU A 87 15.09 21.95 -25.33
CA GLU A 87 14.48 20.65 -25.08
C GLU A 87 15.42 19.90 -24.11
N GLY A 88 15.46 20.39 -22.87
CA GLY A 88 16.11 19.75 -21.76
C GLY A 88 15.31 18.52 -21.38
N ALA A 89 15.90 17.36 -21.67
CA ALA A 89 15.70 16.06 -21.05
C ALA A 89 14.25 15.68 -20.73
N HIS A 90 13.80 14.57 -21.30
CA HIS A 90 12.74 13.77 -20.69
C HIS A 90 13.19 13.27 -19.31
N GLU A 91 13.18 14.15 -18.31
CA GLU A 91 13.12 13.75 -16.91
C GLU A 91 11.83 12.95 -16.77
N HIS A 92 11.96 11.68 -16.39
CA HIS A 92 10.84 10.88 -15.91
C HIS A 92 10.35 11.40 -14.53
N GLY A 93 10.20 12.71 -14.37
CA GLY A 93 9.60 13.37 -13.22
C GLY A 93 8.10 13.43 -13.40
N GLY A 94 7.39 12.39 -12.95
CA GLY A 94 5.95 12.48 -12.79
C GLY A 94 5.59 13.64 -11.85
N TRP A 95 4.42 14.26 -12.06
CA TRP A 95 3.95 15.31 -11.16
C TRP A 95 3.95 14.84 -9.70
N GLN A 96 4.49 15.66 -8.80
CA GLN A 96 4.43 15.46 -7.36
C GLN A 96 3.85 16.71 -6.67
N PRO A 97 3.06 16.56 -5.60
CA PRO A 97 2.59 17.70 -4.82
C PRO A 97 3.74 18.53 -4.23
N ASP A 98 3.59 19.85 -4.21
CA ASP A 98 4.53 20.72 -3.50
C ASP A 98 4.49 20.50 -1.99
N ASP A 99 5.60 20.83 -1.33
CA ASP A 99 5.73 20.74 0.12
C ASP A 99 4.67 21.56 0.88
N GLY A 100 4.40 21.15 2.12
CA GLY A 100 3.49 21.84 3.03
C GLY A 100 2.03 21.47 2.81
N PHE A 101 1.19 22.45 2.48
CA PHE A 101 -0.27 22.27 2.46
C PHE A 101 -0.72 21.35 1.32
N GLU A 102 -0.13 21.48 0.13
CA GLU A 102 -0.53 20.69 -1.04
C GLU A 102 -0.26 19.20 -0.81
N ARG A 103 0.97 18.83 -0.42
CA ARG A 103 1.32 17.45 -0.02
C ARG A 103 0.40 16.91 1.07
N THR A 104 0.10 17.71 2.09
CA THR A 104 -0.80 17.29 3.18
C THR A 104 -2.23 17.04 2.68
N PHE A 105 -2.75 17.91 1.82
CA PHE A 105 -4.09 17.79 1.25
C PHE A 105 -4.22 16.53 0.38
N TYR A 106 -3.29 16.31 -0.56
CA TYR A 106 -3.34 15.11 -1.41
C TYR A 106 -3.08 13.83 -0.62
N THR A 107 -2.25 13.88 0.43
CA THR A 107 -2.09 12.77 1.39
C THR A 107 -3.41 12.48 2.10
N ALA A 108 -4.13 13.51 2.54
CA ALA A 108 -5.43 13.35 3.19
C ALA A 108 -6.46 12.70 2.24
N VAL A 109 -6.54 13.19 1.00
CA VAL A 109 -7.43 12.62 -0.02
C VAL A 109 -7.08 11.16 -0.29
N ALA A 110 -5.79 10.85 -0.51
CA ALA A 110 -5.33 9.49 -0.75
C ALA A 110 -5.68 8.55 0.42
N ASN A 111 -5.43 8.97 1.66
CA ASN A 111 -5.74 8.20 2.86
C ASN A 111 -7.24 8.00 3.06
N ILE A 112 -8.07 9.02 2.77
CA ILE A 112 -9.53 8.90 2.81
C ILE A 112 -10.01 7.91 1.76
N SER A 113 -9.53 8.02 0.51
CA SER A 113 -9.90 7.11 -0.57
C SER A 113 -9.53 5.66 -0.24
N ALA A 114 -8.30 5.42 0.23
CA ALA A 114 -7.87 4.11 0.69
C ALA A 114 -8.70 3.62 1.89
N GLY A 115 -8.95 4.51 2.86
CA GLY A 115 -9.80 4.25 4.03
C GLY A 115 -11.20 3.79 3.66
N VAL A 116 -11.87 4.48 2.74
CA VAL A 116 -13.20 4.10 2.26
C VAL A 116 -13.14 2.76 1.53
N GLY A 117 -12.13 2.54 0.69
CA GLY A 117 -11.93 1.28 -0.02
C GLY A 117 -11.78 0.08 0.93
N PHE A 118 -10.90 0.17 1.93
CA PHE A 118 -10.73 -0.90 2.91
C PHE A 118 -11.93 -1.05 3.85
N ALA A 119 -12.58 0.04 4.24
CA ALA A 119 -13.79 -0.02 5.06
C ALA A 119 -14.95 -0.71 4.33
N LEU A 120 -15.05 -0.58 2.99
CA LEU A 120 -16.01 -1.32 2.18
C LEU A 120 -15.76 -2.82 2.26
N LEU A 121 -14.49 -3.25 2.15
CA LEU A 121 -14.11 -4.66 2.30
C LEU A 121 -14.48 -5.20 3.70
N LEU A 122 -14.20 -4.44 4.76
CA LEU A 122 -14.56 -4.84 6.12
C LEU A 122 -16.07 -4.90 6.32
N ALA A 123 -16.82 -3.90 5.86
CA ALA A 123 -18.28 -3.88 5.95
C ALA A 123 -18.92 -5.04 5.17
N ALA A 124 -18.41 -5.36 3.98
CA ALA A 124 -18.82 -6.53 3.21
C ALA A 124 -18.54 -7.84 3.96
N ALA A 125 -17.34 -7.98 4.55
CA ALA A 125 -16.97 -9.17 5.31
C ALA A 125 -17.84 -9.36 6.58
N ILE A 126 -18.11 -8.28 7.32
CA ILE A 126 -19.02 -8.27 8.47
C ILE A 126 -20.44 -8.68 8.03
N SER A 127 -20.92 -8.15 6.90
CA SER A 127 -22.21 -8.50 6.33
C SER A 127 -22.31 -9.99 6.00
N LEU A 128 -21.30 -10.54 5.30
CA LEU A 128 -21.25 -11.95 4.89
C LEU A 128 -21.12 -12.90 6.08
N HIS A 129 -20.45 -12.48 7.16
CA HIS A 129 -20.35 -13.26 8.37
C HIS A 129 -21.73 -13.51 9.03
N GLY A 130 -22.66 -12.56 8.90
CA GLY A 130 -24.05 -12.69 9.39
C GLY A 130 -24.20 -12.84 10.91
N GLY A 131 -23.11 -12.67 11.67
CA GLY A 131 -23.05 -12.80 13.13
C GLY A 131 -23.24 -11.47 13.88
N ALA A 132 -22.78 -11.44 15.13
CA ALA A 132 -22.86 -10.24 15.96
C ALA A 132 -22.10 -9.06 15.33
N SER A 133 -22.69 -7.87 15.34
CA SER A 133 -22.07 -6.62 14.88
C SER A 133 -21.83 -5.67 16.05
N GLY A 134 -20.80 -4.83 15.92
CA GLY A 134 -20.39 -3.84 16.92
C GLY A 134 -18.89 -3.58 16.89
N TRP A 135 -18.45 -2.55 17.61
CA TRP A 135 -17.06 -2.10 17.60
C TRP A 135 -16.05 -3.17 18.01
N ARG A 136 -16.39 -4.06 18.95
CA ARG A 136 -15.50 -5.16 19.39
C ARG A 136 -15.24 -6.18 18.29
N VAL A 137 -16.28 -6.55 17.55
CA VAL A 137 -16.15 -7.46 16.39
C VAL A 137 -15.41 -6.72 15.28
N GLY A 138 -15.71 -5.43 15.09
CA GLY A 138 -14.99 -4.55 14.18
C GLY A 138 -13.48 -4.48 14.46
N LEU A 139 -13.06 -4.43 15.73
CA LEU A 139 -11.63 -4.48 16.10
C LEU A 139 -10.94 -5.75 15.61
N LEU A 140 -11.60 -6.91 15.71
CA LEU A 140 -11.05 -8.17 15.22
C LEU A 140 -10.91 -8.18 13.70
N TRP A 141 -11.91 -7.66 12.99
CA TRP A 141 -11.85 -7.48 11.54
C TRP A 141 -10.77 -6.49 11.11
N GLY A 142 -10.61 -5.38 11.84
CA GLY A 142 -9.55 -4.40 11.62
C GLY A 142 -8.16 -5.02 11.85
N ALA A 143 -7.97 -5.78 12.93
CA ALA A 143 -6.72 -6.48 13.22
C ALA A 143 -6.41 -7.56 12.16
N ALA A 144 -7.42 -8.29 11.69
CA ALA A 144 -7.26 -9.23 10.59
C ALA A 144 -6.86 -8.51 9.29
N GLY A 145 -7.52 -7.40 8.96
CA GLY A 145 -7.18 -6.56 7.81
C GLY A 145 -5.75 -6.03 7.89
N TYR A 146 -5.35 -5.49 9.05
CA TYR A 146 -3.97 -5.06 9.30
C TYR A 146 -2.97 -6.18 9.07
N THR A 147 -3.27 -7.38 9.57
CA THR A 147 -2.41 -8.55 9.42
C THR A 147 -2.27 -8.94 7.95
N VAL A 148 -3.38 -8.99 7.21
CA VAL A 148 -3.45 -9.41 5.81
C VAL A 148 -2.77 -8.41 4.87
N PHE A 149 -3.13 -7.13 4.97
CA PHE A 149 -2.74 -6.11 3.99
C PHE A 149 -1.42 -5.42 4.31
N PHE A 150 -0.98 -5.46 5.57
CA PHE A 150 0.23 -4.74 6.01
C PHE A 150 1.25 -5.65 6.69
N VAL A 151 0.91 -6.30 7.82
CA VAL A 151 1.91 -7.02 8.64
C VAL A 151 2.54 -8.17 7.87
N ALA A 152 1.74 -9.08 7.32
CA ALA A 152 2.27 -10.24 6.61
C ALA A 152 3.15 -9.82 5.41
N PRO A 153 2.70 -8.93 4.50
CA PRO A 153 3.58 -8.41 3.45
C PRO A 153 4.86 -7.75 3.99
N SER A 154 4.76 -6.97 5.08
CA SER A 154 5.90 -6.24 5.67
C SER A 154 6.98 -7.15 6.26
N VAL A 155 6.68 -8.41 6.57
CA VAL A 155 7.71 -9.38 7.01
C VAL A 155 8.71 -9.67 5.89
N GLY A 156 8.27 -9.67 4.63
CA GLY A 156 9.15 -9.89 3.48
C GLY A 156 9.56 -8.61 2.75
N LEU A 157 8.63 -7.66 2.62
CA LEU A 157 8.83 -6.37 1.96
C LEU A 157 8.45 -5.25 2.96
N PRO A 158 9.32 -4.94 3.94
CA PRO A 158 9.07 -3.86 4.88
C PRO A 158 8.93 -2.51 4.14
N PRO A 159 8.23 -1.53 4.72
CA PRO A 159 8.20 -0.17 4.17
C PRO A 159 9.61 0.42 4.12
N GLU A 160 9.98 0.98 2.96
CA GLU A 160 11.31 1.51 2.68
C GLU A 160 11.27 3.04 2.57
N LEU A 161 12.37 3.68 2.97
CA LEU A 161 12.55 5.13 2.82
C LEU A 161 12.82 5.54 1.37
N PRO A 162 12.54 6.80 1.00
CA PRO A 162 13.08 7.42 -0.22
C PRO A 162 14.60 7.20 -0.33
N GLY A 163 15.12 7.07 -1.55
CA GLY A 163 16.52 6.75 -1.80
C GLY A 163 16.94 5.30 -1.50
N THR A 164 16.01 4.40 -1.18
CA THR A 164 16.30 2.95 -1.02
C THR A 164 16.16 2.24 -2.38
N VAL A 165 17.17 1.45 -2.75
CA VAL A 165 17.13 0.66 -3.98
C VAL A 165 16.17 -0.52 -3.79
N ALA A 166 15.07 -0.50 -4.53
CA ALA A 166 14.03 -1.52 -4.44
C ALA A 166 14.11 -2.56 -5.57
N ALA A 167 13.57 -3.75 -5.32
CA ALA A 167 13.39 -4.77 -6.35
C ALA A 167 12.39 -4.32 -7.44
N PRO A 168 12.40 -4.95 -8.64
CA PRO A 168 11.49 -4.60 -9.73
C PRO A 168 10.03 -4.53 -9.28
N LEU A 169 9.33 -3.45 -9.67
CA LEU A 169 7.99 -3.13 -9.16
C LEU A 169 6.99 -4.28 -9.37
N LEU A 170 6.95 -4.85 -10.58
CA LEU A 170 6.03 -5.94 -10.90
C LEU A 170 6.25 -7.17 -10.01
N ALA A 171 7.51 -7.52 -9.72
CA ALA A 171 7.83 -8.63 -8.85
C ALA A 171 7.33 -8.40 -7.42
N ARG A 172 7.52 -7.18 -6.89
CA ARG A 172 6.99 -6.80 -5.56
C ARG A 172 5.47 -6.82 -5.53
N GLN A 173 4.80 -6.32 -6.56
CA GLN A 173 3.34 -6.34 -6.66
C GLN A 173 2.79 -7.77 -6.68
N LEU A 174 3.35 -8.65 -7.52
CA LEU A 174 2.95 -10.06 -7.58
C LEU A 174 3.15 -10.76 -6.24
N TRP A 175 4.31 -10.58 -5.61
CA TRP A 175 4.59 -11.17 -4.30
C TRP A 175 3.67 -10.61 -3.22
N TRP A 176 3.45 -9.30 -3.19
CA TRP A 176 2.54 -8.65 -2.23
C TRP A 176 1.11 -9.21 -2.38
N THR A 177 0.59 -9.28 -3.61
CA THR A 177 -0.75 -9.83 -3.88
C THR A 177 -0.84 -11.29 -3.48
N ALA A 178 0.18 -12.11 -3.80
CA ALA A 178 0.22 -13.50 -3.37
C ALA A 178 0.21 -13.63 -1.84
N THR A 179 0.98 -12.82 -1.13
CA THR A 179 1.02 -12.80 0.34
C THR A 179 -0.31 -12.38 0.95
N VAL A 180 -0.95 -11.35 0.40
CA VAL A 180 -2.28 -10.89 0.82
C VAL A 180 -3.33 -11.99 0.62
N MET A 181 -3.37 -12.61 -0.55
CA MET A 181 -4.34 -13.67 -0.86
C MET A 181 -4.13 -14.92 0.01
N ALA A 182 -2.88 -15.33 0.18
CA ALA A 182 -2.53 -16.45 1.07
C ALA A 182 -2.86 -16.13 2.53
N SER A 183 -2.60 -14.91 2.99
CA SER A 183 -2.90 -14.47 4.35
C SER A 183 -4.40 -14.38 4.62
N ALA A 184 -5.17 -13.80 3.69
CA ALA A 184 -6.63 -13.74 3.77
C ALA A 184 -7.25 -15.14 3.77
N GLY A 185 -6.84 -16.00 2.83
CA GLY A 185 -7.32 -17.39 2.75
C GLY A 185 -6.92 -18.23 3.96
N GLY A 186 -5.67 -18.11 4.41
CA GLY A 186 -5.14 -18.84 5.56
C GLY A 186 -5.85 -18.47 6.86
N LEU A 187 -6.02 -17.17 7.13
CA LEU A 187 -6.80 -16.70 8.28
C LEU A 187 -8.27 -17.12 8.19
N ALA A 188 -8.89 -17.03 7.01
CA ALA A 188 -10.27 -17.47 6.82
C ALA A 188 -10.44 -18.97 7.12
N LEU A 189 -9.52 -19.81 6.66
CA LEU A 189 -9.51 -21.24 6.97
C LEU A 189 -9.31 -21.50 8.47
N LEU A 190 -8.39 -20.78 9.11
CA LEU A 190 -8.12 -20.94 10.55
C LEU A 190 -9.32 -20.57 11.43
N VAL A 191 -10.06 -19.54 11.05
CA VAL A 191 -11.17 -18.98 11.83
C VAL A 191 -12.50 -19.66 11.50
N PHE A 192 -12.80 -19.92 10.23
CA PHE A 192 -14.13 -20.36 9.78
C PHE A 192 -14.22 -21.86 9.44
N ALA A 193 -13.11 -22.57 9.21
CA ALA A 193 -13.18 -23.99 8.89
C ALA A 193 -13.52 -24.84 10.14
N LYS A 194 -14.48 -25.75 9.97
CA LYS A 194 -14.90 -26.69 11.03
C LYS A 194 -13.98 -27.89 11.21
N ASN A 195 -13.22 -28.25 10.17
CA ASN A 195 -12.42 -29.47 10.14
C ASN A 195 -10.94 -29.13 10.38
N TRP A 196 -10.29 -29.83 11.31
CA TRP A 196 -8.88 -29.61 11.66
C TRP A 196 -7.90 -29.68 10.48
N PRO A 197 -8.04 -30.59 9.49
CA PRO A 197 -7.16 -30.59 8.31
C PRO A 197 -7.18 -29.28 7.52
N LEU A 198 -8.35 -28.64 7.38
CA LEU A 198 -8.44 -27.34 6.71
C LEU A 198 -7.79 -26.22 7.52
N ARG A 199 -7.82 -26.30 8.85
CA ARG A 199 -7.13 -25.34 9.72
C ARG A 199 -5.61 -25.50 9.60
N ILE A 200 -5.12 -26.74 9.53
CA ILE A 200 -3.70 -27.02 9.25
C ILE A 200 -3.32 -26.47 7.87
N ALA A 201 -4.11 -26.74 6.83
CA ALA A 201 -3.88 -26.17 5.50
C ALA A 201 -3.86 -24.63 5.53
N GLY A 202 -4.77 -24.01 6.30
CA GLY A 202 -4.78 -22.56 6.52
C GLY A 202 -3.52 -22.04 7.19
N ALA A 203 -3.03 -22.71 8.25
CA ALA A 203 -1.76 -22.37 8.88
C ALA A 203 -0.60 -22.46 7.90
N LEU A 204 -0.50 -23.57 7.14
CA LEU A 204 0.55 -23.75 6.13
C LEU A 204 0.49 -22.65 5.07
N LEU A 205 -0.71 -22.29 4.61
CA LEU A 205 -0.91 -21.26 3.60
C LEU A 205 -0.36 -19.89 4.05
N LEU A 206 -0.43 -19.56 5.34
CA LEU A 206 0.17 -18.33 5.88
C LEU A 206 1.70 -18.28 5.68
N PHE A 207 2.37 -19.44 5.73
CA PHE A 207 3.82 -19.51 5.61
C PHE A 207 4.31 -19.59 4.17
N VAL A 208 3.50 -20.06 3.22
CA VAL A 208 3.92 -20.28 1.83
C VAL A 208 4.63 -19.06 1.22
N PRO A 209 4.10 -17.82 1.28
CA PRO A 209 4.75 -16.67 0.66
C PRO A 209 6.12 -16.35 1.28
N HIS A 210 6.27 -16.61 2.58
CA HIS A 210 7.51 -16.37 3.32
C HIS A 210 8.57 -17.43 3.04
N LEU A 211 8.17 -18.67 2.74
CA LEU A 211 9.07 -19.73 2.32
C LEU A 211 9.58 -19.53 0.88
N VAL A 212 8.75 -18.97 0.00
CA VAL A 212 9.16 -18.58 -1.36
C VAL A 212 10.18 -17.43 -1.32
N GLY A 213 10.06 -16.54 -0.31
CA GLY A 213 10.93 -15.38 -0.15
C GLY A 213 10.46 -14.18 -0.97
N SER A 214 10.71 -12.98 -0.45
CA SER A 214 10.35 -11.74 -1.14
C SER A 214 11.39 -11.39 -2.22
N PRO A 215 10.96 -10.70 -3.30
CA PRO A 215 11.88 -10.21 -4.32
C PRO A 215 12.81 -9.15 -3.73
N GLN A 216 14.12 -9.32 -3.94
CA GLN A 216 15.16 -8.43 -3.45
C GLN A 216 15.88 -7.72 -4.60
N PRO A 217 16.38 -6.49 -4.40
CA PRO A 217 17.28 -5.84 -5.36
C PRO A 217 18.58 -6.66 -5.52
N LYS A 218 19.26 -6.49 -6.65
CA LYS A 218 20.56 -7.16 -6.89
C LYS A 218 21.65 -6.64 -5.96
N ILE A 219 21.57 -5.35 -5.61
CA ILE A 219 22.46 -4.67 -4.69
C ILE A 219 21.57 -3.91 -3.71
N HIS A 220 21.70 -4.22 -2.43
CA HIS A 220 21.03 -3.51 -1.37
C HIS A 220 21.82 -2.25 -1.01
N SER A 221 21.21 -1.09 -1.24
CA SER A 221 21.77 0.19 -0.82
C SER A 221 20.64 1.15 -0.48
N SER A 222 20.88 1.98 0.53
CA SER A 222 20.02 3.10 0.91
C SER A 222 20.90 4.31 1.17
N SER A 223 20.45 5.48 0.71
CA SER A 223 21.11 6.75 0.98
C SER A 223 21.02 7.15 2.46
N ALA A 224 19.95 6.72 3.15
CA ALA A 224 19.69 7.05 4.54
C ALA A 224 20.38 6.06 5.52
N PRO A 225 20.76 6.52 6.73
CA PRO A 225 21.29 5.65 7.77
C PRO A 225 20.30 4.55 8.21
N PRO A 226 20.78 3.36 8.61
CA PRO A 226 19.92 2.26 9.07
C PRO A 226 19.00 2.63 10.25
N GLU A 227 19.44 3.52 11.14
CA GLU A 227 18.66 3.97 12.29
C GLU A 227 17.40 4.75 11.86
N LEU A 228 17.51 5.52 10.77
CA LEU A 228 16.39 6.26 10.20
C LEU A 228 15.41 5.29 9.51
N ALA A 229 15.94 4.29 8.80
CA ALA A 229 15.12 3.23 8.18
C ALA A 229 14.33 2.43 9.23
N LEU A 230 14.95 2.08 10.37
CA LEU A 230 14.25 1.43 11.48
C LEU A 230 13.18 2.34 12.11
N SER A 231 13.48 3.63 12.27
CA SER A 231 12.49 4.59 12.77
C SER A 231 11.28 4.68 11.85
N PHE A 232 11.51 4.69 10.53
CA PHE A 232 10.45 4.68 9.53
C PHE A 232 9.60 3.41 9.57
N LEU A 233 10.26 2.25 9.72
CA LEU A 233 9.57 0.96 9.88
C LEU A 233 8.61 0.99 11.06
N TYR A 234 9.07 1.41 12.25
CA TYR A 234 8.22 1.49 13.43
C TYR A 234 7.11 2.54 13.32
N ALA A 235 7.41 3.72 12.80
CA ALA A 235 6.42 4.78 12.59
C ALA A 235 5.31 4.30 11.64
N THR A 236 5.68 3.61 10.56
CA THR A 236 4.72 3.11 9.56
C THR A 236 3.89 1.94 10.11
N LEU A 237 4.51 1.02 10.85
CA LEU A 237 3.79 -0.05 11.57
C LEU A 237 2.76 0.54 12.54
N LEU A 238 3.16 1.51 13.37
CA LEU A 238 2.27 2.13 14.35
C LEU A 238 1.14 2.92 13.66
N ALA A 239 1.44 3.73 12.65
CA ALA A 239 0.46 4.50 11.92
C ALA A 239 -0.60 3.59 11.26
N ASN A 240 -0.17 2.51 10.62
CA ASN A 240 -1.08 1.53 10.04
C ASN A 240 -1.88 0.78 11.11
N ALA A 241 -1.27 0.40 12.23
CA ALA A 241 -1.98 -0.26 13.32
C ALA A 241 -3.11 0.63 13.87
N VAL A 242 -2.83 1.92 14.14
CA VAL A 242 -3.83 2.89 14.59
C VAL A 242 -4.95 3.02 13.56
N PHE A 243 -4.60 3.18 12.28
CA PHE A 243 -5.57 3.27 11.18
C PHE A 243 -6.49 2.05 11.11
N TRP A 244 -5.94 0.84 11.05
CA TRP A 244 -6.72 -0.39 10.87
C TRP A 244 -7.59 -0.71 12.08
N VAL A 245 -7.07 -0.51 13.30
CA VAL A 245 -7.82 -0.72 14.55
C VAL A 245 -8.99 0.27 14.65
N ALA A 246 -8.74 1.55 14.38
CA ALA A 246 -9.78 2.57 14.38
C ALA A 246 -10.82 2.32 13.27
N MET A 247 -10.38 2.07 12.04
CA MET A 247 -11.24 1.77 10.91
C MET A 247 -12.11 0.53 11.18
N GLY A 248 -11.53 -0.54 11.70
CA GLY A 248 -12.27 -1.75 12.07
C GLY A 248 -13.33 -1.48 13.13
N ALA A 249 -12.96 -0.81 14.22
CA ALA A 249 -13.90 -0.45 15.28
C ALA A 249 -15.05 0.42 14.76
N LEU A 250 -14.74 1.44 13.96
CA LEU A 250 -15.72 2.34 13.35
C LEU A 250 -16.62 1.61 12.35
N ALA A 251 -16.06 0.76 11.48
CA ALA A 251 -16.83 -0.03 10.54
C ALA A 251 -17.82 -0.94 11.27
N GLY A 252 -17.38 -1.66 12.30
CA GLY A 252 -18.26 -2.49 13.13
C GLY A 252 -19.32 -1.69 13.89
N TYR A 253 -18.97 -0.51 14.40
CA TYR A 253 -19.88 0.41 15.08
C TYR A 253 -20.96 0.95 14.14
N PHE A 254 -20.57 1.56 13.02
CA PHE A 254 -21.50 2.15 12.06
C PHE A 254 -22.33 1.10 11.36
N TYR A 255 -21.74 -0.06 11.04
CA TYR A 255 -22.51 -1.17 10.49
C TYR A 255 -23.62 -1.57 11.46
N LYS A 256 -23.36 -1.71 12.76
CA LYS A 256 -24.41 -1.98 13.77
C LYS A 256 -25.44 -0.84 13.85
N LYS A 257 -25.00 0.42 13.81
CA LYS A 257 -25.86 1.60 13.98
C LYS A 257 -26.82 1.83 12.81
N PHE A 258 -26.39 1.51 11.60
CA PHE A 258 -27.16 1.77 10.36
C PHE A 258 -28.01 0.58 9.89
N GLY A 259 -28.11 -0.50 10.67
CA GLY A 259 -29.01 -1.62 10.38
C GLY A 259 -29.89 -1.94 11.56
#